data_AF-A0A7V5LDY7-F1
#
_entry.id   AF-A0A7V5LDY7-F1
#
_cell.length_a   1.000
_cell.length_b   1.000
_cell.length_c   1.000
_cell.angle_alpha   90.00
_cell.angle_beta   90.00
_cell.angle_gamma   90.00
#
_symmetry.space_group_name_H-M   'P 1'
#
loop_
_entity.id
_entity.type
_entity.pdbx_description
1 polymer ?
#
loop_
_entity_poly.entity_id
_entity_poly.type
_entity_poly.pdbx_seq_one_letter_code
_entity_poly.pdbx_strand_id
1 'polypeptide(L)'
;MKIAGPTPEDPGIVWEVPATLTYPIGEGQTGYFLRVQDLMILNAIAANNWKKPIYFAVTVSDQNLIGLRSITDTTRNFLKMEGLAFRLMPRPTSLIDPELMAKNLLQKYKYRNLNNPKVHFDNNILKLLGNYRQGLLQLALHYIGESEHSYLQTDTLAERNLSLQERIERFDSLSPRTKALTALEFMDTTIPEETVPIRHEFISIQIGRLYAQLGYPEEAAKRLDRLAEAKDLTPQKAFELGTYYLSDARNPERARELFNYSLEHNRSPENLQRITYAWIQLSDDTSYAADLFRRFLDMNDSRQSRLSIAQQGLMFGLNGLAYSIYEPMLELNPEDAEAVRGMVEYYQRIGDNRHGLELVESWLERHPDDQVLSSKRDELKKLTGKADSGLSRAQ
;
A
#
# COMPACT_ATOMS: atom_id res chain seq x y z
N MET A 1 37.23 8.53 -13.49
CA MET A 1 38.41 7.78 -13.00
C MET A 1 38.41 6.39 -13.62
N LYS A 2 39.58 5.87 -14.00
CA LYS A 2 39.76 4.49 -14.45
C LYS A 2 40.81 3.82 -13.57
N ILE A 3 40.46 2.71 -12.93
CA ILE A 3 41.40 1.87 -12.17
C ILE A 3 41.39 0.50 -12.83
N ALA A 4 42.54 0.10 -13.37
CA ALA A 4 42.67 -1.14 -14.15
C ALA A 4 42.26 -2.38 -13.35
N GLY A 5 41.79 -3.41 -14.07
CA GLY A 5 41.51 -4.71 -13.51
C GLY A 5 42.79 -5.50 -13.24
N PRO A 6 42.68 -6.67 -12.59
CA PRO A 6 43.82 -7.54 -12.30
C PRO A 6 44.45 -8.16 -13.56
N THR A 7 43.76 -8.17 -14.71
CA THR A 7 44.28 -8.67 -15.99
C THR A 7 44.15 -7.62 -17.10
N PRO A 8 44.94 -7.73 -18.19
CA PRO A 8 44.82 -6.84 -19.35
C PRO A 8 43.44 -6.87 -20.03
N GLU A 9 42.70 -7.99 -19.94
CA GLU A 9 41.34 -8.10 -20.48
C GLU A 9 40.24 -7.61 -19.52
N ASP A 10 40.56 -7.37 -18.24
CA ASP A 10 39.61 -6.80 -17.28
C ASP A 10 39.74 -5.26 -17.26
N PRO A 11 38.76 -4.51 -17.80
CA PRO A 11 38.85 -3.05 -17.88
C PRO A 11 38.95 -2.38 -16.49
N GLY A 12 38.70 -3.13 -15.41
CA GLY A 12 38.62 -2.64 -14.05
C GLY A 12 37.39 -1.76 -13.85
N ILE A 13 37.45 -0.87 -12.86
CA ILE A 13 36.34 0.06 -12.59
C ILE A 13 36.55 1.37 -13.34
N VAL A 14 35.47 1.83 -13.98
CA VAL A 14 35.39 3.13 -14.63
C VAL A 14 34.12 3.82 -14.15
N TRP A 15 34.27 4.97 -13.53
CA TRP A 15 33.14 5.79 -13.09
C TRP A 15 33.50 7.27 -13.08
N GLU A 16 32.47 8.11 -13.13
CA GLU A 16 32.62 9.54 -12.94
C GLU A 16 32.74 9.84 -11.44
N VAL A 17 33.83 10.50 -11.03
CA VAL A 17 34.03 10.89 -9.63
C VAL A 17 33.44 12.29 -9.48
N PRO A 18 32.26 12.44 -8.84
CA PRO A 18 31.67 13.74 -8.65
C PRO A 18 32.51 14.56 -7.66
N ALA A 19 32.42 15.88 -7.78
CA ALA A 19 32.89 16.74 -6.71
C ALA A 19 32.06 16.52 -5.45
N THR A 20 32.74 16.44 -4.32
CA THR A 20 32.16 16.17 -2.99
C THR A 20 32.20 17.40 -2.10
N LEU A 21 32.87 18.46 -2.55
CA LEU A 21 32.90 19.78 -1.95
C LEU A 21 32.68 20.82 -3.04
N THR A 22 31.69 21.67 -2.85
CA THR A 22 31.47 22.88 -3.65
C THR A 22 31.73 24.10 -2.78
N TYR A 23 32.48 25.07 -3.32
CA TYR A 23 32.83 26.28 -2.57
C TYR A 23 32.83 27.51 -3.49
N PRO A 24 32.28 28.66 -3.08
CA PRO A 24 32.35 29.89 -3.85
C PRO A 24 33.80 30.36 -4.01
N ILE A 25 34.25 30.59 -5.24
CA ILE A 25 35.64 31.01 -5.54
C ILE A 25 35.73 32.42 -6.13
N GLY A 26 34.61 33.13 -6.24
CA GLY A 26 34.52 34.49 -6.76
C GLY A 26 33.07 34.88 -7.05
N GLU A 27 32.83 36.13 -7.46
CA GLU A 27 31.48 36.57 -7.85
C GLU A 27 30.91 35.69 -8.98
N GLY A 28 29.80 35.02 -8.68
CA GLY A 28 29.12 34.12 -9.62
C GLY A 28 29.86 32.80 -9.93
N GLN A 29 30.97 32.48 -9.26
CA GLN A 29 31.77 31.28 -9.55
C GLN A 29 31.75 30.28 -8.39
N THR A 30 31.46 29.01 -8.73
CA THR A 30 31.54 27.87 -7.80
C THR A 30 32.69 26.96 -8.21
N GLY A 31 33.61 26.70 -7.29
CA GLY A 31 34.65 25.70 -7.42
C GLY A 31 34.15 24.32 -6.98
N TYR A 32 34.69 23.29 -7.61
CA TYR A 32 34.33 21.89 -7.41
C TYR A 32 35.58 21.11 -7.00
N PHE A 33 35.57 20.50 -5.82
CA PHE A 33 36.77 19.94 -5.20
C PHE A 33 36.53 18.51 -4.71
N LEU A 34 37.64 17.76 -4.61
CA LEU A 34 37.72 16.52 -3.84
C LEU A 34 38.35 16.81 -2.48
N ARG A 35 37.83 16.18 -1.43
CA ARG A 35 38.39 16.26 -0.08
C ARG A 35 39.48 15.20 0.09
N VAL A 36 40.30 15.36 1.13
CA VAL A 36 41.36 14.40 1.48
C VAL A 36 40.81 12.98 1.66
N GLN A 37 39.65 12.83 2.28
CA GLN A 37 38.99 11.53 2.45
C GLN A 37 38.57 10.88 1.11
N ASP A 38 38.27 11.67 0.08
CA ASP A 38 37.88 11.14 -1.23
C ASP A 38 39.11 10.60 -1.96
N LEU A 39 40.24 11.32 -1.86
CA LEU A 39 41.55 10.85 -2.34
C LEU A 39 42.00 9.57 -1.64
N MET A 40 41.73 9.44 -0.32
CA MET A 40 42.00 8.22 0.42
C MET A 40 41.26 7.02 -0.16
N ILE A 41 39.97 7.17 -0.51
CA ILE A 41 39.18 6.09 -1.13
C ILE A 41 39.80 5.70 -2.49
N LEU A 42 40.10 6.68 -3.34
CA LEU A 42 40.71 6.44 -4.66
C LEU A 42 42.05 5.69 -4.54
N ASN A 43 42.91 6.13 -3.62
CA ASN A 43 44.21 5.52 -3.39
C ASN A 43 44.07 4.10 -2.82
N ALA A 44 43.12 3.87 -1.90
CA ALA A 44 42.87 2.54 -1.35
C ALA A 44 42.43 1.55 -2.44
N ILE A 45 41.52 1.97 -3.34
CA ILE A 45 41.06 1.12 -4.46
C ILE A 45 42.21 0.83 -5.42
N ALA A 46 42.95 1.86 -5.83
CA ALA A 46 44.06 1.72 -6.77
C ALA A 46 45.20 0.86 -6.21
N ALA A 47 45.62 1.10 -4.96
CA ALA A 47 46.69 0.34 -4.32
C ALA A 47 46.32 -1.12 -4.05
N ASN A 48 45.05 -1.40 -3.74
CA ASN A 48 44.57 -2.76 -3.55
C ASN A 48 44.59 -3.57 -4.86
N ASN A 49 44.40 -2.92 -6.02
CA ASN A 49 44.43 -3.53 -7.35
C ASN A 49 43.63 -4.84 -7.44
N TRP A 50 42.42 -4.83 -6.86
CA TRP A 50 41.49 -5.97 -6.79
C TRP A 50 42.03 -7.24 -6.12
N LYS A 51 43.17 -7.18 -5.42
CA LYS A 51 43.77 -8.35 -4.73
C LYS A 51 42.92 -8.82 -3.55
N LYS A 52 42.16 -7.92 -2.92
CA LYS A 52 41.23 -8.22 -1.83
C LYS A 52 39.88 -7.54 -2.07
N PRO A 53 38.77 -8.10 -1.58
CA PRO A 53 37.49 -7.39 -1.56
C PRO A 53 37.59 -6.08 -0.76
N ILE A 54 37.00 -5.01 -1.28
CA ILE A 54 36.86 -3.72 -0.58
C ILE A 54 35.42 -3.58 -0.14
N TYR A 55 35.22 -3.17 1.11
CA TYR A 55 33.91 -3.00 1.71
C TYR A 55 33.73 -1.59 2.28
N PHE A 56 32.52 -1.06 2.13
CA PHE A 56 32.05 0.15 2.79
C PHE A 56 30.97 -0.23 3.81
N ALA A 57 30.96 0.43 4.97
CA ALA A 57 29.89 0.22 5.94
C ALA A 57 28.57 0.83 5.43
N VAL A 58 27.43 0.21 5.76
CA VAL A 58 26.10 0.72 5.38
C VAL A 58 25.75 2.08 6.00
N THR A 59 26.49 2.49 7.01
CA THR A 59 26.36 3.79 7.68
C THR A 59 27.08 4.93 6.96
N VAL A 60 27.86 4.63 5.91
CA VAL A 60 28.49 5.67 5.09
C VAL A 60 27.42 6.31 4.21
N SER A 61 27.20 7.61 4.40
CA SER A 61 26.27 8.38 3.56
C SER A 61 26.72 8.39 2.10
N ASP A 62 25.76 8.39 1.16
CA ASP A 62 26.05 8.34 -0.28
C ASP A 62 26.99 9.45 -0.78
N GLN A 63 26.91 10.65 -0.19
CA GLN A 63 27.81 11.77 -0.49
C GLN A 63 29.30 11.48 -0.19
N ASN A 64 29.59 10.49 0.65
CA ASN A 64 30.94 10.05 1.01
C ASN A 64 31.38 8.80 0.24
N LEU A 65 30.58 8.32 -0.71
CA LEU A 65 30.89 7.17 -1.56
C LEU A 65 31.46 7.57 -2.93
N ILE A 66 31.78 8.85 -3.14
CA ILE A 66 32.45 9.39 -4.34
C ILE A 66 31.85 8.89 -5.67
N GLY A 67 30.51 8.79 -5.73
CA GLY A 67 29.78 8.34 -6.92
C GLY A 67 29.78 6.84 -7.19
N LEU A 68 30.28 6.01 -6.26
CA LEU A 68 30.31 4.55 -6.40
C LEU A 68 28.95 3.88 -6.21
N ARG A 69 27.97 4.59 -5.62
CA ARG A 69 26.62 4.09 -5.38
C ARG A 69 25.62 5.06 -5.98
N SER A 70 24.65 4.49 -6.70
CA SER A 70 23.50 5.21 -7.23
C SER A 70 22.26 4.37 -6.96
N ILE A 71 21.34 4.92 -6.18
CA ILE A 71 20.06 4.25 -5.88
C ILE A 71 19.00 4.49 -6.96
N THR A 72 19.17 5.52 -7.79
CA THR A 72 18.23 5.89 -8.87
C THR A 72 18.64 5.33 -10.23
N ASP A 73 19.90 4.94 -10.39
CA ASP A 73 20.45 4.48 -11.65
C ASP A 73 21.43 3.33 -11.41
N THR A 74 20.93 2.11 -11.52
CA THR A 74 21.69 0.88 -11.28
C THR A 74 22.80 0.65 -12.31
N THR A 75 22.73 1.29 -13.49
CA THR A 75 23.80 1.22 -14.50
C THR A 75 25.08 1.90 -14.04
N ARG A 76 24.98 2.72 -12.98
CA ARG A 76 26.09 3.41 -12.31
C ARG A 76 26.29 2.97 -10.86
N ASN A 77 25.68 1.86 -10.43
CA ASN A 77 25.86 1.34 -9.08
C ASN A 77 26.99 0.32 -9.03
N PHE A 78 28.07 0.62 -8.32
CA PHE A 78 29.22 -0.28 -8.15
C PHE A 78 29.28 -0.93 -6.76
N LEU A 79 28.27 -0.70 -5.92
CA LEU A 79 28.20 -1.24 -4.56
C LEU A 79 27.08 -2.27 -4.43
N LYS A 80 27.44 -3.48 -3.99
CA LYS A 80 26.49 -4.58 -3.73
C LYS A 80 26.36 -4.83 -2.24
N MET A 81 25.16 -4.75 -1.68
CA MET A 81 24.93 -5.00 -0.24
C MET A 81 24.99 -6.50 0.07
N GLU A 82 25.91 -6.91 0.95
CA GLU A 82 26.09 -8.31 1.40
C GLU A 82 25.74 -8.47 2.90
N GLY A 83 24.76 -7.71 3.38
CA GLY A 83 24.37 -7.64 4.79
C GLY A 83 24.57 -6.22 5.32
N LEU A 84 25.41 -6.04 6.34
CA LEU A 84 25.72 -4.71 6.89
C LEU A 84 26.95 -4.04 6.26
N ALA A 85 27.38 -4.53 5.10
CA ALA A 85 28.46 -3.96 4.33
C ALA A 85 28.11 -3.95 2.83
N PHE A 86 28.58 -2.93 2.15
CA PHE A 86 28.55 -2.82 0.70
C PHE A 86 29.90 -3.28 0.14
N ARG A 87 29.90 -4.30 -0.71
CA ARG A 87 31.07 -4.72 -1.46
C ARG A 87 31.25 -3.84 -2.69
N LEU A 88 32.47 -3.35 -2.91
CA LEU A 88 32.84 -2.69 -4.15
C LEU A 88 33.02 -3.72 -5.26
N MET A 89 32.30 -3.51 -6.36
CA MET A 89 32.34 -4.33 -7.55
C MET A 89 33.09 -3.58 -8.66
N PRO A 90 33.89 -4.28 -9.48
CA PRO A 90 34.61 -3.67 -10.60
C PRO A 90 33.66 -3.22 -11.73
N ARG A 91 32.41 -3.71 -11.73
CA ARG A 91 31.39 -3.42 -12.74
C ARG A 91 30.08 -3.04 -12.06
N PRO A 92 29.17 -2.35 -12.79
CA PRO A 92 27.83 -2.08 -12.29
C PRO A 92 27.12 -3.35 -11.82
N THR A 93 26.34 -3.24 -10.75
CA THR A 93 25.77 -4.37 -10.02
C THR A 93 24.41 -4.03 -9.41
N SER A 94 23.64 -5.06 -9.06
CA SER A 94 22.39 -4.91 -8.31
C SER A 94 22.64 -4.26 -6.95
N LEU A 95 21.61 -3.64 -6.37
CA LEU A 95 21.73 -2.98 -5.07
C LEU A 95 22.09 -3.96 -3.94
N ILE A 96 21.62 -5.21 -4.06
CA ILE A 96 21.81 -6.24 -3.04
C ILE A 96 22.34 -7.54 -3.63
N ASP A 97 22.99 -8.33 -2.78
CA ASP A 97 23.26 -9.76 -2.97
C ASP A 97 22.32 -10.57 -2.07
N PRO A 98 21.19 -11.06 -2.57
CA PRO A 98 20.15 -11.65 -1.72
C PRO A 98 20.62 -12.93 -1.03
N GLU A 99 21.43 -13.76 -1.70
CA GLU A 99 21.98 -15.00 -1.15
C GLU A 99 22.95 -14.72 0.00
N LEU A 100 23.93 -13.83 -0.21
CA LEU A 100 24.87 -13.46 0.85
C LEU A 100 24.19 -12.66 1.96
N MET A 101 23.21 -11.83 1.64
CA MET A 101 22.39 -11.14 2.64
C MET A 101 21.64 -12.13 3.51
N ALA A 102 20.93 -13.10 2.93
CA ALA A 102 20.21 -14.13 3.69
C ALA A 102 21.16 -14.92 4.58
N LYS A 103 22.27 -15.42 4.03
CA LYS A 103 23.29 -16.15 4.79
C LYS A 103 23.85 -15.32 5.95
N ASN A 104 24.20 -14.06 5.71
CA ASN A 104 24.79 -13.22 6.73
C ASN A 104 23.78 -12.80 7.80
N LEU A 105 22.61 -12.31 7.38
CA LEU A 105 21.56 -11.82 8.28
C LEU A 105 20.90 -12.93 9.09
N LEU A 106 20.59 -14.08 8.49
CA LEU A 106 19.81 -15.13 9.15
C LEU A 106 20.67 -16.17 9.87
N GLN A 107 21.91 -16.42 9.40
CA GLN A 107 22.73 -17.55 9.91
C GLN A 107 24.03 -17.09 10.60
N LYS A 108 24.71 -16.05 10.09
CA LYS A 108 26.03 -15.62 10.61
C LYS A 108 25.94 -14.60 11.74
N TYR A 109 25.17 -13.53 11.55
CA TYR A 109 25.01 -12.48 12.55
C TYR A 109 24.34 -13.00 13.82
N LYS A 110 24.65 -12.38 14.96
CA LYS A 110 24.18 -12.83 16.28
C LYS A 110 23.39 -11.73 16.96
N TYR A 111 22.09 -12.00 17.14
CA TYR A 111 21.11 -11.11 17.75
C TYR A 111 20.91 -11.54 19.20
N ARG A 112 21.74 -11.01 20.12
CA ARG A 112 21.71 -11.41 21.53
C ARG A 112 20.97 -10.37 22.37
N ASN A 113 19.97 -10.82 23.13
CA ASN A 113 19.17 -10.00 24.05
C ASN A 113 18.40 -8.83 23.42
N LEU A 114 18.33 -8.74 22.10
CA LEU A 114 17.60 -7.66 21.43
C LEU A 114 16.09 -7.75 21.64
N ASN A 115 15.56 -8.95 21.91
CA ASN A 115 14.18 -9.21 22.26
C ASN A 115 13.93 -9.29 23.79
N ASN A 116 14.91 -8.93 24.62
CA ASN A 116 14.76 -8.96 26.07
C ASN A 116 14.34 -7.57 26.59
N PRO A 117 13.10 -7.40 27.09
CA PRO A 117 12.61 -6.10 27.56
C PRO A 117 13.32 -5.60 28.83
N LYS A 118 14.11 -6.45 29.50
CA LYS A 118 14.91 -6.07 30.67
C LYS A 118 16.25 -5.40 30.29
N VAL A 119 16.60 -5.39 29.01
CA VAL A 119 17.85 -4.76 28.53
C VAL A 119 17.56 -3.34 28.06
N HIS A 120 18.26 -2.38 28.64
CA HIS A 120 18.21 -0.99 28.22
C HIS A 120 19.15 -0.75 27.03
N PHE A 121 18.62 -0.15 25.97
CA PHE A 121 19.39 0.31 24.81
C PHE A 121 19.41 1.83 24.77
N ASP A 122 20.60 2.42 24.67
CA ASP A 122 20.71 3.86 24.47
C ASP A 122 20.28 4.29 23.05
N ASN A 123 20.11 5.59 22.86
CA ASN A 123 19.66 6.17 21.60
C ASN A 123 20.58 5.90 20.39
N ASN A 124 21.88 5.72 20.61
CA ASN A 124 22.84 5.42 19.55
C ASN A 124 22.73 3.95 19.14
N ILE A 125 22.59 3.04 20.10
CA ILE A 125 22.35 1.62 19.83
C ILE A 125 21.05 1.45 19.06
N LEU A 126 19.95 2.10 19.49
CA LEU A 126 18.67 2.05 18.79
C LEU A 126 18.78 2.53 17.33
N LYS A 127 19.56 3.60 17.06
CA LYS A 127 19.82 4.06 15.68
C LYS A 127 20.57 3.01 14.88
N LEU A 128 21.62 2.42 15.45
CA LEU A 128 22.45 1.43 14.76
C LEU A 128 21.70 0.12 14.48
N LEU A 129 20.82 -0.31 15.38
CA LEU A 129 19.93 -1.46 15.17
C LEU A 129 18.97 -1.27 14.00
N GLY A 130 18.65 -0.01 13.66
CA GLY A 130 17.92 0.32 12.44
C GLY A 130 18.57 -0.23 11.18
N ASN A 131 19.90 -0.33 11.11
CA ASN A 131 20.60 -0.90 9.95
C ASN A 131 20.33 -2.40 9.78
N TYR A 132 20.20 -3.15 10.87
CA TYR A 132 19.89 -4.58 10.84
C TYR A 132 18.47 -4.81 10.34
N ARG A 133 17.52 -4.03 10.88
CA ARG A 133 16.12 -4.02 10.41
C ARG A 133 16.05 -3.69 8.93
N GLN A 134 16.75 -2.64 8.49
CA GLN A 134 16.80 -2.25 7.09
C GLN A 134 17.37 -3.36 6.19
N GLY A 135 18.40 -4.08 6.64
CA GLY A 135 18.94 -5.22 5.89
C GLY A 135 17.91 -6.33 5.69
N LEU A 136 17.18 -6.70 6.74
CA LEU A 136 16.11 -7.71 6.67
C LEU A 136 14.94 -7.23 5.81
N LEU A 137 14.57 -5.95 5.89
CA LEU A 137 13.52 -5.37 5.03
C LEU A 137 13.91 -5.36 3.55
N GLN A 138 15.16 -5.02 3.22
CA GLN A 138 15.64 -5.09 1.83
C GLN A 138 15.60 -6.52 1.29
N LEU A 139 15.95 -7.51 2.13
CA LEU A 139 15.85 -8.92 1.78
C LEU A 139 14.38 -9.34 1.54
N ALA A 140 13.46 -8.93 2.41
CA ALA A 140 12.04 -9.21 2.28
C ALA A 140 11.46 -8.58 1.00
N LEU A 141 11.73 -7.29 0.76
CA LEU A 141 11.26 -6.56 -0.42
C LEU A 141 11.75 -7.18 -1.73
N HIS A 142 13.00 -7.63 -1.77
CA HIS A 142 13.53 -8.32 -2.94
C HIS A 142 12.71 -9.58 -3.26
N TYR A 143 12.46 -10.44 -2.26
CA TYR A 143 11.73 -11.67 -2.48
C TYR A 143 10.21 -11.47 -2.68
N ILE A 144 9.62 -10.39 -2.16
CA ILE A 144 8.27 -9.95 -2.53
C ILE A 144 8.25 -9.62 -4.02
N GLY A 145 9.20 -8.80 -4.50
CA GLY A 145 9.32 -8.47 -5.91
C GLY A 145 9.48 -9.71 -6.79
N GLU A 146 10.31 -10.68 -6.38
CA GLU A 146 10.42 -11.96 -7.12
C GLU A 146 9.11 -12.77 -7.12
N SER A 147 8.36 -12.75 -6.01
CA SER A 147 7.09 -13.47 -5.91
C SER A 147 6.02 -12.91 -6.86
N GLU A 148 5.97 -11.59 -7.05
CA GLU A 148 5.01 -10.93 -7.95
C GLU A 148 5.25 -11.27 -9.43
N HIS A 149 6.50 -11.51 -9.82
CA HIS A 149 6.86 -11.90 -11.18
C HIS A 149 6.71 -13.41 -11.43
N SER A 150 6.63 -14.20 -10.36
CA SER A 150 6.57 -15.67 -10.40
C SER A 150 5.13 -16.14 -10.18
N TYR A 151 4.29 -16.02 -11.20
CA TYR A 151 2.87 -16.44 -11.20
C TYR A 151 2.61 -17.92 -10.80
N LEU A 152 3.67 -18.73 -10.68
CA LEU A 152 3.61 -20.18 -10.47
C LEU A 152 4.16 -20.65 -9.11
N GLN A 153 4.62 -19.75 -8.23
CA GLN A 153 5.21 -20.13 -6.94
C GLN A 153 4.48 -19.51 -5.76
N THR A 154 3.22 -19.89 -5.58
CA THR A 154 2.59 -19.81 -4.26
C THR A 154 3.32 -20.77 -3.31
N ASP A 155 3.51 -20.35 -2.07
CA ASP A 155 4.06 -21.21 -1.02
C ASP A 155 3.22 -22.49 -0.87
N THR A 156 3.90 -23.63 -0.73
CA THR A 156 3.19 -24.90 -0.55
C THR A 156 2.61 -24.98 0.86
N LEU A 157 1.53 -25.75 1.05
CA LEU A 157 1.04 -26.06 2.40
C LEU A 157 2.14 -26.65 3.30
N ALA A 158 3.11 -27.36 2.72
CA ALA A 158 4.26 -27.88 3.44
C ALA A 158 5.19 -26.77 3.96
N GLU A 159 5.44 -25.72 3.16
CA GLU A 159 6.24 -24.56 3.59
C GLU A 159 5.58 -23.79 4.74
N ARG A 160 4.25 -23.64 4.72
CA ARG A 160 3.49 -22.95 5.76
C ARG A 160 3.58 -23.60 7.14
N ASN A 161 3.79 -24.92 7.18
CA ASN A 161 3.87 -25.67 8.42
C ASN A 161 5.29 -25.72 9.00
N LEU A 162 6.29 -25.17 8.30
CA LEU A 162 7.66 -25.13 8.79
C LEU A 162 7.81 -24.07 9.90
N SER A 163 8.48 -24.44 10.99
CA SER A 163 8.93 -23.48 11.98
C SER A 163 9.89 -22.45 11.35
N LEU A 164 10.04 -21.29 11.99
CA LEU A 164 10.97 -20.25 11.54
C LEU A 164 12.40 -20.80 11.37
N GLN A 165 12.85 -21.66 12.27
CA GLN A 165 14.19 -22.25 12.23
C GLN A 165 14.36 -23.19 11.03
N GLU A 166 13.37 -24.05 10.74
CA GLU A 166 13.39 -24.92 9.56
C GLU A 166 13.40 -24.13 8.26
N ARG A 167 12.66 -23.01 8.21
CA ARG A 167 12.68 -22.08 7.07
C ARG A 167 14.06 -21.46 6.87
N ILE A 168 14.75 -21.07 7.94
CA ILE A 168 16.11 -20.51 7.86
C ILE A 168 17.12 -21.56 7.37
N GLU A 169 17.00 -22.80 7.82
CA GLU A 169 17.90 -23.91 7.43
C GLU A 169 17.73 -24.30 5.96
N ARG A 170 16.49 -24.22 5.45
CA ARG A 170 16.14 -24.59 4.07
C ARG A 170 15.95 -23.39 3.16
N PHE A 171 16.40 -22.20 3.59
CA PHE A 171 16.04 -20.91 3.01
C PHE A 171 16.15 -20.90 1.48
N ASP A 172 17.26 -21.38 0.93
CA ASP A 172 17.54 -21.37 -0.51
C ASP A 172 16.49 -22.13 -1.34
N SER A 173 15.89 -23.18 -0.78
CA SER A 173 14.89 -24.04 -1.43
C SER A 173 13.45 -23.54 -1.31
N LEU A 174 13.19 -22.52 -0.50
CA LEU A 174 11.85 -21.97 -0.28
C LEU A 174 11.37 -21.13 -1.47
N SER A 175 10.05 -21.07 -1.63
CA SER A 175 9.43 -20.08 -2.52
C SER A 175 9.81 -18.63 -2.15
N PRO A 176 9.87 -17.70 -3.11
CA PRO A 176 10.16 -16.29 -2.82
C PRO A 176 9.22 -15.69 -1.77
N ARG A 177 7.92 -16.02 -1.83
CA ARG A 177 6.95 -15.59 -0.81
C ARG A 177 7.35 -16.04 0.59
N THR A 178 7.71 -17.31 0.77
CA THR A 178 8.15 -17.83 2.07
C THR A 178 9.50 -17.26 2.50
N LYS A 179 10.43 -17.00 1.57
CA LYS A 179 11.69 -16.30 1.87
C LYS A 179 11.44 -14.89 2.42
N ALA A 180 10.53 -14.14 1.80
CA ALA A 180 10.15 -12.81 2.27
C ALA A 180 9.53 -12.86 3.67
N LEU A 181 8.57 -13.75 3.88
CA LEU A 181 7.94 -13.95 5.19
C LEU A 181 8.97 -14.33 6.26
N THR A 182 9.90 -15.24 5.94
CA THR A 182 10.97 -15.67 6.84
C THR A 182 11.84 -14.50 7.27
N ALA A 183 12.18 -13.58 6.35
CA ALA A 183 12.97 -12.40 6.66
C ALA A 183 12.23 -11.43 7.60
N LEU A 184 10.93 -11.20 7.38
CA LEU A 184 10.09 -10.34 8.24
C LEU A 184 9.89 -10.96 9.63
N GLU A 185 9.53 -12.25 9.69
CA GLU A 185 9.27 -12.93 10.96
C GLU A 185 10.55 -13.08 11.80
N PHE A 186 11.69 -13.34 11.14
CA PHE A 186 12.98 -13.32 11.81
C PHE A 186 13.29 -11.93 12.37
N MET A 187 13.03 -10.86 11.62
CA MET A 187 13.20 -9.48 12.07
C MET A 187 12.37 -9.20 13.31
N ASP A 188 11.09 -9.57 13.35
CA ASP A 188 10.22 -9.31 14.50
C ASP A 188 10.56 -10.18 15.70
N THR A 189 10.96 -11.43 15.47
CA THR A 189 11.36 -12.34 16.55
C THR A 189 12.68 -11.91 17.21
N THR A 190 13.60 -11.35 16.41
CA THR A 190 14.95 -11.01 16.88
C THR A 190 15.12 -9.54 17.26
N ILE A 191 14.43 -8.62 16.58
CA ILE A 191 14.47 -7.16 16.79
C ILE A 191 13.03 -6.63 16.94
N PRO A 192 12.26 -7.11 17.94
CA PRO A 192 10.86 -6.75 18.09
C PRO A 192 10.69 -5.25 18.32
N GLU A 193 9.55 -4.71 17.87
CA GLU A 193 9.26 -3.29 18.02
C GLU A 193 9.00 -2.90 19.48
N GLU A 194 8.63 -3.86 20.32
CA GLU A 194 8.39 -3.69 21.75
C GLU A 194 9.69 -3.38 22.53
N THR A 195 10.83 -3.93 22.10
CA THR A 195 12.13 -3.70 22.75
C THR A 195 13.03 -2.76 21.97
N VAL A 196 12.90 -2.74 20.64
CA VAL A 196 13.64 -1.86 19.72
C VAL A 196 12.63 -1.07 18.88
N PRO A 197 12.08 0.03 19.41
CA PRO A 197 10.99 0.76 18.75
C PRO A 197 11.35 1.26 17.34
N ILE A 198 10.37 1.24 16.45
CA ILE A 198 10.44 1.92 15.15
C ILE A 198 10.03 3.38 15.36
N ARG A 199 10.94 4.31 15.06
CA ARG A 199 10.74 5.75 15.35
C ARG A 199 9.68 6.42 14.49
N HIS A 200 9.51 5.94 13.26
CA HIS A 200 8.56 6.50 12.32
C HIS A 200 7.43 5.51 12.07
N GLU A 201 6.22 5.89 12.46
CA GLU A 201 5.00 5.08 12.34
C GLU A 201 4.81 4.53 10.93
N PHE A 202 5.12 5.33 9.92
CA PHE A 202 5.04 4.95 8.52
C PHE A 202 5.82 3.67 8.20
N ILE A 203 7.00 3.48 8.80
CA ILE A 203 7.79 2.26 8.61
C ILE A 203 7.08 1.06 9.26
N SER A 204 6.48 1.24 10.44
CA SER A 204 5.69 0.17 11.08
C SER A 204 4.49 -0.21 10.21
N ILE A 205 3.73 0.77 9.72
CA ILE A 205 2.60 0.55 8.80
C ILE A 205 3.06 -0.17 7.53
N GLN A 206 4.19 0.24 6.94
CA GLN A 206 4.75 -0.44 5.78
C GLN A 206 5.06 -1.91 6.06
N ILE A 207 5.69 -2.24 7.18
CA ILE A 207 5.96 -3.63 7.57
C ILE A 207 4.65 -4.42 7.68
N GLY A 208 3.63 -3.84 8.32
CA GLY A 208 2.30 -4.44 8.40
C GLY A 208 1.72 -4.73 7.02
N ARG A 209 1.84 -3.79 6.08
CA ARG A 209 1.41 -3.99 4.69
C ARG A 209 2.18 -5.10 3.98
N LEU A 210 3.49 -5.21 4.20
CA LEU A 210 4.28 -6.30 3.63
C LEU A 210 3.78 -7.66 4.14
N TYR A 211 3.46 -7.78 5.43
CA TYR A 211 2.84 -8.99 5.98
C TYR A 211 1.46 -9.26 5.36
N ALA A 212 0.61 -8.23 5.24
CA ALA A 212 -0.71 -8.36 4.62
C ALA A 212 -0.64 -8.83 3.15
N GLN A 213 0.31 -8.30 2.37
CA GLN A 213 0.59 -8.77 1.01
C GLN A 213 1.01 -10.24 0.99
N LEU A 214 1.76 -10.66 2.00
CA LEU A 214 2.14 -12.05 2.22
C LEU A 214 1.03 -12.87 2.89
N GLY A 215 -0.20 -12.35 3.03
CA GLY A 215 -1.35 -13.09 3.54
C GLY A 215 -1.47 -13.19 5.06
N TYR A 216 -0.77 -12.34 5.81
CA TYR A 216 -0.81 -12.25 7.27
C TYR A 216 -1.35 -10.87 7.70
N PRO A 217 -2.63 -10.55 7.41
CA PRO A 217 -3.22 -9.23 7.71
C PRO A 217 -3.29 -8.91 9.21
N GLU A 218 -3.29 -9.92 10.08
CA GLU A 218 -3.26 -9.76 11.53
C GLU A 218 -1.99 -9.06 12.03
N GLU A 219 -0.86 -9.24 11.33
CA GLU A 219 0.39 -8.54 11.63
C GLU A 219 0.33 -7.06 11.24
N ALA A 220 -0.52 -6.70 10.27
CA ALA A 220 -0.88 -5.31 10.01
C ALA A 220 -1.76 -4.77 11.15
N ALA A 221 -2.78 -5.52 11.55
CA ALA A 221 -3.69 -5.14 12.65
C ALA A 221 -2.91 -4.83 13.94
N LYS A 222 -2.02 -5.72 14.37
CA LYS A 222 -1.17 -5.55 15.58
C LYS A 222 -0.39 -4.23 15.57
N ARG A 223 0.08 -3.79 14.39
CA ARG A 223 0.85 -2.56 14.23
C ARG A 223 -0.05 -1.34 14.26
N LEU A 224 -1.22 -1.42 13.61
CA LEU A 224 -2.22 -0.37 13.62
C LEU A 224 -2.83 -0.17 15.02
N ASP A 225 -3.02 -1.24 15.81
CA ASP A 225 -3.58 -1.16 17.16
C ASP A 225 -2.72 -0.28 18.06
N ARG A 226 -1.39 -0.44 18.01
CA ARG A 226 -0.44 0.40 18.76
C ARG A 226 -0.54 1.89 18.42
N LEU A 227 -0.91 2.21 17.19
CA LEU A 227 -1.11 3.59 16.72
C LEU A 227 -2.51 4.11 17.08
N ALA A 228 -3.53 3.26 17.01
CA ALA A 228 -4.91 3.59 17.37
C ALA A 228 -5.09 3.81 18.88
N GLU A 229 -4.28 3.13 19.71
CA GLU A 229 -4.29 3.26 21.18
C GLU A 229 -3.40 4.41 21.69
N ALA A 230 -2.77 5.17 20.79
CA ALA A 230 -2.00 6.34 21.17
C ALA A 230 -2.89 7.43 21.79
N LYS A 231 -2.38 8.14 22.79
CA LYS A 231 -3.16 9.13 23.58
C LYS A 231 -3.65 10.33 22.75
N ASP A 232 -3.03 10.58 21.60
CA ASP A 232 -3.22 11.75 20.75
C ASP A 232 -3.93 11.41 19.42
N LEU A 233 -4.79 10.39 19.41
CA LEU A 233 -5.57 10.00 18.22
C LEU A 233 -6.49 11.13 17.73
N THR A 234 -6.09 11.79 16.64
CA THR A 234 -6.89 12.83 15.98
C THR A 234 -7.96 12.23 15.05
N PRO A 235 -9.02 12.98 14.69
CA PRO A 235 -10.04 12.51 13.74
C PRO A 235 -9.45 12.17 12.37
N GLN A 236 -8.44 12.94 11.94
CA GLN A 236 -7.73 12.71 10.70
C GLN A 236 -6.92 11.41 10.75
N LYS A 237 -6.21 11.18 11.86
CA LYS A 237 -5.44 9.94 12.06
C LYS A 237 -6.36 8.72 12.18
N ALA A 238 -7.50 8.85 12.84
CA ALA A 238 -8.49 7.77 12.92
C ALA A 238 -9.03 7.40 11.53
N PHE A 239 -9.31 8.38 10.67
CA PHE A 239 -9.65 8.12 9.27
C PHE A 239 -8.52 7.36 8.55
N GLU A 240 -7.28 7.84 8.63
CA GLU A 240 -6.13 7.18 7.99
C GLU A 240 -5.97 5.73 8.46
N LEU A 241 -5.99 5.48 9.77
CA LEU A 241 -5.89 4.13 10.32
C LEU A 241 -7.08 3.27 9.89
N GLY A 242 -8.30 3.80 9.89
CA GLY A 242 -9.48 3.09 9.41
C GLY A 242 -9.34 2.61 7.96
N THR A 243 -8.73 3.42 7.08
CA THR A 243 -8.44 2.99 5.70
C THR A 243 -7.43 1.85 5.65
N TYR A 244 -6.39 1.86 6.49
CA TYR A 244 -5.43 0.76 6.57
C TYR A 244 -6.04 -0.51 7.18
N TYR A 245 -7.00 -0.39 8.09
CA TYR A 245 -7.73 -1.56 8.58
C TYR A 245 -8.58 -2.20 7.48
N LEU A 246 -9.20 -1.41 6.59
CA LEU A 246 -9.92 -1.96 5.44
C LEU A 246 -8.98 -2.59 4.42
N SER A 247 -7.92 -1.87 4.00
CA SER A 247 -7.07 -2.31 2.90
C SER A 247 -6.07 -3.40 3.29
N ASP A 248 -5.34 -3.18 4.39
CA ASP A 248 -4.16 -3.96 4.75
C ASP A 248 -4.52 -5.01 5.79
N ALA A 249 -5.18 -4.61 6.88
CA ALA A 249 -5.54 -5.53 7.96
C ALA A 249 -6.83 -6.35 7.70
N ARG A 250 -7.56 -6.03 6.62
CA ARG A 250 -8.83 -6.68 6.23
C ARG A 250 -9.81 -6.84 7.40
N ASN A 251 -9.89 -5.82 8.25
CA ASN A 251 -10.71 -5.80 9.46
C ASN A 251 -11.72 -4.65 9.38
N PRO A 252 -12.89 -4.87 8.75
CA PRO A 252 -13.90 -3.83 8.58
C PRO A 252 -14.55 -3.38 9.89
N GLU A 253 -14.63 -4.25 10.90
CA GLU A 253 -15.20 -3.91 12.20
C GLU A 253 -14.36 -2.82 12.88
N ARG A 254 -13.05 -3.02 12.96
CA ARG A 254 -12.13 -2.04 13.56
C ARG A 254 -12.05 -0.76 12.74
N ALA A 255 -12.11 -0.87 11.41
CA ALA A 255 -12.19 0.31 10.54
C ALA A 255 -13.44 1.15 10.81
N ARG A 256 -14.60 0.52 11.00
CA ARG A 256 -15.86 1.18 11.32
C ARG A 256 -15.78 1.94 12.63
N GLU A 257 -15.19 1.34 13.67
CA GLU A 257 -14.99 1.99 14.97
C GLU A 257 -14.17 3.29 14.82
N LEU A 258 -13.06 3.24 14.08
CA LEU A 258 -12.21 4.41 13.85
C LEU A 258 -12.88 5.48 12.98
N PHE A 259 -13.67 5.07 11.99
CA PHE A 259 -14.47 6.01 11.21
C PHE A 259 -15.56 6.67 12.03
N ASN A 260 -16.26 5.94 12.90
CA ASN A 260 -17.22 6.53 13.83
C ASN A 260 -16.52 7.50 14.80
N TYR A 261 -15.38 7.13 15.38
CA TYR A 261 -14.58 8.04 16.19
C TYR A 261 -14.21 9.32 15.43
N SER A 262 -13.78 9.20 14.17
CA SER A 262 -13.47 10.35 13.31
C SER A 262 -14.68 11.27 13.12
N LEU A 263 -15.87 10.70 12.92
CA LEU A 263 -17.12 11.45 12.72
C LEU A 263 -17.63 12.11 14.00
N GLU A 264 -17.49 11.45 15.15
CA GLU A 264 -17.86 12.01 16.46
C GLU A 264 -17.05 13.26 16.78
N HIS A 265 -15.77 13.27 16.41
CA HIS A 265 -14.84 14.36 16.71
C HIS A 265 -14.65 15.37 15.56
N ASN A 266 -15.17 15.07 14.36
CA ASN A 266 -15.24 15.97 13.22
C ASN A 266 -16.49 15.66 12.38
N ARG A 267 -17.63 16.20 12.83
CA ARG A 267 -18.91 16.08 12.15
C ARG A 267 -19.05 17.15 11.05
N SER A 268 -18.42 16.90 9.91
CA SER A 268 -18.53 17.74 8.71
C SER A 268 -19.01 16.94 7.50
N PRO A 269 -19.76 17.55 6.56
CA PRO A 269 -20.18 16.90 5.31
C PRO A 269 -18.99 16.33 4.53
N GLU A 270 -17.85 17.04 4.53
CA GLU A 270 -16.63 16.63 3.83
C GLU A 270 -16.00 15.38 4.46
N ASN A 271 -15.94 15.30 5.80
CA ASN A 271 -15.40 14.12 6.48
C ASN A 271 -16.29 12.89 6.27
N LEU A 272 -17.61 13.10 6.35
CA LEU A 272 -18.59 12.05 6.10
C LEU A 272 -18.50 11.52 4.68
N GLN A 273 -18.47 12.41 3.69
CA GLN A 273 -18.32 12.04 2.28
C GLN A 273 -17.02 11.26 2.03
N ARG A 274 -15.90 11.71 2.60
CA ARG A 274 -14.61 11.03 2.48
C ARG A 274 -14.64 9.62 3.08
N ILE A 275 -15.24 9.45 4.27
CA ILE A 275 -15.41 8.13 4.91
C ILE A 275 -16.32 7.23 4.08
N THR A 276 -17.44 7.75 3.59
CA THR A 276 -18.37 6.99 2.75
C THR A 276 -17.67 6.45 1.50
N TYR A 277 -16.91 7.29 0.79
CA TYR A 277 -16.18 6.83 -0.39
C TYR A 277 -15.08 5.83 -0.04
N ALA A 278 -14.31 6.05 1.03
CA ALA A 278 -13.31 5.08 1.47
C ALA A 278 -13.93 3.72 1.77
N TRP A 279 -15.09 3.71 2.45
CA TRP A 279 -15.80 2.48 2.78
C TRP A 279 -16.31 1.76 1.52
N ILE A 280 -16.97 2.48 0.60
CA ILE A 280 -17.48 1.89 -0.65
C ILE A 280 -16.35 1.31 -1.51
N GLN A 281 -15.18 1.95 -1.54
CA GLN A 281 -14.07 1.50 -2.37
C GLN A 281 -13.32 0.30 -1.78
N LEU A 282 -13.33 0.14 -0.46
CA LEU A 282 -12.47 -0.83 0.24
C LEU A 282 -13.26 -1.90 1.02
N SER A 283 -14.59 -1.82 1.05
CA SER A 283 -15.46 -2.76 1.76
C SER A 283 -16.62 -3.21 0.87
N ASP A 284 -16.99 -4.48 1.03
CA ASP A 284 -18.18 -5.06 0.39
C ASP A 284 -19.47 -4.77 1.18
N ASP A 285 -19.37 -4.18 2.39
CA ASP A 285 -20.54 -3.90 3.22
C ASP A 285 -21.28 -2.63 2.79
N THR A 286 -22.40 -2.82 2.11
CA THR A 286 -23.27 -1.75 1.63
C THR A 286 -24.12 -1.09 2.73
N SER A 287 -24.32 -1.75 3.87
CA SER A 287 -25.21 -1.28 4.93
C SER A 287 -24.65 -0.05 5.64
N TYR A 288 -23.35 -0.07 5.95
CA TYR A 288 -22.69 1.06 6.59
C TYR A 288 -22.53 2.25 5.64
N ALA A 289 -22.24 2.00 4.35
CA ALA A 289 -22.24 3.06 3.34
C ALA A 289 -23.60 3.76 3.24
N ALA A 290 -24.70 2.99 3.26
CA ALA A 290 -26.05 3.54 3.25
C ALA A 290 -26.36 4.35 4.52
N ASP A 291 -25.94 3.89 5.70
CA ASP A 291 -26.07 4.63 6.96
C ASP A 291 -25.33 5.97 6.92
N LEU A 292 -24.09 5.99 6.42
CA LEU A 292 -23.33 7.23 6.28
C LEU A 292 -23.99 8.24 5.35
N PHE A 293 -24.57 7.78 4.23
CA PHE A 293 -25.34 8.65 3.35
C PHE A 293 -26.61 9.21 4.01
N ARG A 294 -27.29 8.44 4.87
CA ARG A 294 -28.42 8.95 5.65
C ARG A 294 -27.98 10.02 6.64
N ARG A 295 -26.88 9.79 7.37
CA ARG A 295 -26.27 10.79 8.25
C ARG A 295 -25.90 12.08 7.51
N PHE A 296 -25.58 11.99 6.22
CA PHE A 296 -25.30 13.16 5.38
C PHE A 296 -26.57 13.96 5.11
N LEU A 297 -27.67 13.28 4.78
CA LEU A 297 -28.98 13.92 4.61
C LEU A 297 -29.47 14.56 5.91
N ASP A 298 -29.21 13.95 7.07
CA ASP A 298 -29.54 14.55 8.38
C ASP A 298 -28.85 15.92 8.61
N MET A 299 -27.71 16.16 7.95
CA MET A 299 -26.98 17.43 8.03
C MET A 299 -27.42 18.43 6.95
N ASN A 300 -27.95 17.95 5.83
CA ASN A 300 -28.31 18.77 4.67
C ASN A 300 -29.46 18.13 3.88
N ASP A 301 -30.68 18.16 4.43
CA ASP A 301 -31.88 17.62 3.79
C ASP A 301 -32.52 18.63 2.83
N SER A 302 -31.90 18.78 1.65
CA SER A 302 -32.50 19.51 0.53
C SER A 302 -32.99 18.54 -0.55
N ARG A 303 -33.94 18.95 -1.39
CA ARG A 303 -34.35 18.18 -2.58
C ARG A 303 -33.13 17.79 -3.42
N GLN A 304 -32.21 18.73 -3.64
CA GLN A 304 -31.01 18.49 -4.43
C GLN A 304 -30.08 17.45 -3.77
N SER A 305 -29.92 17.52 -2.45
CA SER A 305 -29.14 16.55 -1.68
C SER A 305 -29.76 15.16 -1.78
N ARG A 306 -31.09 15.04 -1.60
CA ARG A 306 -31.81 13.77 -1.74
C ARG A 306 -31.60 13.14 -3.11
N LEU A 307 -31.79 13.90 -4.19
CA LEU A 307 -31.56 13.41 -5.55
C LEU A 307 -30.11 12.97 -5.77
N SER A 308 -29.14 13.79 -5.34
CA SER A 308 -27.72 13.46 -5.48
C SER A 308 -27.34 12.16 -4.74
N ILE A 309 -27.83 11.98 -3.52
CA ILE A 309 -27.54 10.80 -2.70
C ILE A 309 -28.26 9.56 -3.25
N ALA A 310 -29.50 9.68 -3.72
CA ALA A 310 -30.23 8.58 -4.33
C ALA A 310 -29.58 8.13 -5.64
N GLN A 311 -29.12 9.06 -6.48
CA GLN A 311 -28.35 8.78 -7.70
C GLN A 311 -27.03 8.06 -7.39
N GLN A 312 -26.27 8.55 -6.39
CA GLN A 312 -25.07 7.86 -5.92
C GLN A 312 -25.39 6.47 -5.38
N GLY A 313 -26.50 6.33 -4.66
CA GLY A 313 -27.00 5.05 -4.17
C GLY A 313 -27.19 4.05 -5.31
N LEU A 314 -27.87 4.42 -6.39
CA LEU A 314 -28.01 3.57 -7.57
C LEU A 314 -26.67 3.25 -8.25
N MET A 315 -25.79 4.25 -8.38
CA MET A 315 -24.46 4.08 -8.97
C MET A 315 -23.61 3.06 -8.22
N PHE A 316 -23.67 3.06 -6.88
CA PHE A 316 -22.92 2.14 -6.01
C PHE A 316 -23.71 0.86 -5.66
N GLY A 317 -24.89 0.64 -6.24
CA GLY A 317 -25.70 -0.56 -5.98
C GLY A 317 -26.41 -0.57 -4.62
N LEU A 318 -26.47 0.56 -3.92
CA LEU A 318 -27.23 0.77 -2.68
C LEU A 318 -28.72 0.96 -2.98
N ASN A 319 -29.34 -0.01 -3.67
CA ASN A 319 -30.69 0.10 -4.20
C ASN A 319 -31.73 0.40 -3.10
N GLY A 320 -31.60 -0.21 -1.92
CA GLY A 320 -32.49 0.05 -0.78
C GLY A 320 -32.40 1.49 -0.25
N LEU A 321 -31.22 2.12 -0.30
CA LEU A 321 -31.07 3.54 0.03
C LEU A 321 -31.80 4.41 -1.01
N ALA A 322 -31.54 4.15 -2.29
CA ALA A 322 -32.15 4.91 -3.38
C ALA A 322 -33.68 4.85 -3.33
N TYR A 323 -34.25 3.66 -3.13
CA TYR A 323 -35.69 3.47 -2.95
C TYR A 323 -36.24 4.30 -1.79
N SER A 324 -35.59 4.20 -0.61
CA SER A 324 -36.02 4.92 0.60
C SER A 324 -35.98 6.45 0.46
N ILE A 325 -35.35 6.97 -0.60
CA ILE A 325 -35.33 8.40 -0.91
C ILE A 325 -36.33 8.74 -2.02
N TYR A 326 -36.34 7.99 -3.14
CA TYR A 326 -37.21 8.29 -4.27
C TYR A 326 -38.70 8.08 -3.96
N GLU A 327 -39.06 7.03 -3.21
CA GLU A 327 -40.45 6.74 -2.88
C GLU A 327 -41.12 7.92 -2.13
N PRO A 328 -40.59 8.40 -0.98
CA PRO A 328 -41.17 9.57 -0.29
C PRO A 328 -41.18 10.84 -1.15
N MET A 329 -40.20 11.02 -2.04
CA MET A 329 -40.18 12.16 -2.95
C MET A 329 -41.34 12.13 -3.94
N LEU A 330 -41.67 10.95 -4.48
CA LEU A 330 -42.78 10.76 -5.41
C LEU A 330 -44.14 10.82 -4.72
N GLU A 331 -44.26 10.34 -3.47
CA GLU A 331 -45.47 10.51 -2.67
C GLU A 331 -45.77 11.99 -2.41
N LEU A 332 -44.73 12.78 -2.13
CA LEU A 332 -44.87 14.21 -1.87
C LEU A 332 -45.13 15.02 -3.16
N ASN A 333 -44.43 14.67 -4.24
CA ASN A 333 -44.56 15.34 -5.53
C ASN A 333 -44.50 14.33 -6.70
N PRO A 334 -45.67 13.81 -7.15
CA PRO A 334 -45.76 12.92 -8.29
C PRO A 334 -45.37 13.54 -9.64
N GLU A 335 -45.12 14.85 -9.68
CA GLU A 335 -44.68 15.63 -10.86
C GLU A 335 -43.16 15.87 -10.86
N ASP A 336 -42.40 15.24 -9.95
CA ASP A 336 -40.94 15.34 -9.92
C ASP A 336 -40.29 14.42 -10.97
N ALA A 337 -40.02 14.98 -12.15
CA ALA A 337 -39.45 14.26 -13.29
C ALA A 337 -38.09 13.60 -12.98
N GLU A 338 -37.27 14.17 -12.09
CA GLU A 338 -35.98 13.58 -11.70
C GLU A 338 -36.17 12.38 -10.78
N ALA A 339 -37.10 12.48 -9.82
CA ALA A 339 -37.44 11.37 -8.95
C ALA A 339 -38.07 10.21 -9.73
N VAL A 340 -38.91 10.50 -10.73
CA VAL A 340 -39.50 9.48 -11.62
C VAL A 340 -38.41 8.77 -12.40
N ARG A 341 -37.50 9.50 -13.06
CA ARG A 341 -36.36 8.90 -13.78
C ARG A 341 -35.50 8.03 -12.87
N GLY A 342 -35.21 8.48 -11.66
CA GLY A 342 -34.43 7.73 -10.67
C GLY A 342 -35.13 6.45 -10.20
N MET A 343 -36.44 6.51 -9.93
CA MET A 343 -37.23 5.35 -9.55
C MET A 343 -37.37 4.32 -10.68
N VAL A 344 -37.46 4.77 -11.93
CA VAL A 344 -37.43 3.90 -13.10
C VAL A 344 -36.08 3.18 -13.24
N GLU A 345 -34.97 3.88 -13.01
CA GLU A 345 -33.64 3.26 -12.98
C GLU A 345 -33.51 2.24 -11.84
N TYR A 346 -34.04 2.55 -10.65
CA TYR A 346 -34.10 1.61 -9.54
C TYR A 346 -34.79 0.30 -9.94
N TYR A 347 -36.00 0.37 -10.52
CA TYR A 347 -36.77 -0.81 -10.93
C TYR A 347 -36.01 -1.65 -11.95
N GLN A 348 -35.33 -1.02 -12.90
CA GLN A 348 -34.47 -1.75 -13.84
C GLN A 348 -33.31 -2.47 -13.17
N ARG A 349 -32.62 -1.83 -12.22
CA ARG A 349 -31.46 -2.42 -11.53
C ARG A 349 -31.82 -3.65 -10.72
N ILE A 350 -33.00 -3.68 -10.12
CA ILE A 350 -33.51 -4.85 -9.39
C ILE A 350 -34.17 -5.89 -10.31
N GLY A 351 -34.24 -5.63 -11.62
CA GLY A 351 -34.84 -6.53 -12.62
C GLY A 351 -36.36 -6.44 -12.73
N ASP A 352 -36.99 -5.53 -11.99
CA ASP A 352 -38.44 -5.33 -11.96
C ASP A 352 -38.90 -4.38 -13.08
N ASN A 353 -38.66 -4.81 -14.32
CA ASN A 353 -38.98 -4.00 -15.50
C ASN A 353 -40.49 -3.74 -15.66
N ARG A 354 -41.35 -4.51 -14.99
CA ARG A 354 -42.81 -4.34 -15.06
C ARG A 354 -43.25 -3.08 -14.31
N HIS A 355 -42.89 -2.96 -13.03
CA HIS A 355 -43.21 -1.75 -12.26
C HIS A 355 -42.51 -0.51 -12.83
N GLY A 356 -41.28 -0.67 -13.34
CA GLY A 356 -40.61 0.38 -14.09
C GLY A 356 -41.42 0.84 -15.30
N LEU A 357 -42.00 -0.10 -16.08
CA LEU A 357 -42.81 0.22 -17.26
C LEU A 357 -44.13 0.92 -16.87
N GLU A 358 -44.83 0.41 -15.86
CA GLU A 358 -46.09 1.00 -15.37
C GLU A 358 -45.89 2.45 -14.90
N LEU A 359 -44.80 2.71 -14.17
CA LEU A 359 -44.45 4.05 -13.72
C LEU A 359 -44.19 5.01 -14.90
N VAL A 360 -43.46 4.54 -15.93
CA VAL A 360 -43.20 5.34 -17.13
C VAL A 360 -44.47 5.61 -17.92
N GLU A 361 -45.35 4.63 -18.08
CA GLU A 361 -46.60 4.80 -18.82
C GLU A 361 -47.52 5.79 -18.10
N SER A 362 -47.66 5.68 -16.78
CA SER A 362 -48.44 6.64 -15.96
C SER A 362 -47.88 8.07 -16.02
N TRP A 363 -46.56 8.24 -16.17
CA TRP A 363 -45.95 9.55 -16.38
C TRP A 363 -46.30 10.13 -17.75
N LEU A 364 -46.14 9.35 -18.82
CA LEU A 364 -46.34 9.80 -20.20
C LEU A 364 -47.80 10.09 -20.55
N GLU A 365 -48.76 9.56 -19.79
CA GLU A 365 -50.18 9.97 -19.89
C GLU A 365 -50.38 11.45 -19.55
N ARG A 366 -49.59 11.98 -18.60
CA ARG A 366 -49.62 13.39 -18.18
C ARG A 366 -48.59 14.24 -18.93
N HIS A 367 -47.49 13.64 -19.36
CA HIS A 367 -46.34 14.31 -19.99
C HIS A 367 -45.97 13.66 -21.34
N PRO A 368 -46.82 13.77 -22.37
CA PRO A 368 -46.62 13.07 -23.65
C PRO A 368 -45.35 13.48 -24.40
N ASP A 369 -44.81 14.67 -24.11
CA ASP A 369 -43.64 15.23 -24.78
C ASP A 369 -42.29 14.87 -24.13
N ASP A 370 -42.27 14.08 -23.04
CA ASP A 370 -41.02 13.64 -22.38
C ASP A 370 -40.30 12.57 -23.21
N GLN A 371 -39.40 13.02 -24.09
CA GLN A 371 -38.64 12.15 -24.99
C GLN A 371 -37.73 11.15 -24.24
N VAL A 372 -37.23 11.50 -23.06
CA VAL A 372 -36.32 10.65 -22.28
C VAL A 372 -37.09 9.44 -21.77
N LEU A 373 -38.24 9.68 -21.14
CA LEU A 373 -39.08 8.61 -20.61
C LEU A 373 -39.82 7.84 -21.72
N SER A 374 -40.16 8.48 -22.85
CA SER A 374 -40.66 7.76 -24.03
C SER A 374 -39.65 6.74 -24.55
N SER A 375 -38.37 7.12 -24.66
CA SER A 375 -37.31 6.20 -25.07
C SER A 375 -37.15 5.07 -24.05
N LYS A 376 -37.26 5.40 -22.75
CA LYS A 376 -37.14 4.43 -21.67
C LYS A 376 -38.27 3.41 -21.64
N ARG A 377 -39.50 3.83 -21.91
CA ARG A 377 -40.67 2.96 -22.07
C ARG A 377 -40.40 1.88 -23.13
N ASP A 378 -39.88 2.28 -24.28
CA ASP A 378 -39.67 1.38 -25.42
C ASP A 378 -38.55 0.37 -25.14
N GLU A 379 -37.54 0.75 -24.36
CA GLU A 379 -36.52 -0.14 -23.81
C GLU A 379 -37.14 -1.17 -22.86
N LEU A 380 -37.91 -0.70 -21.86
CA LEU A 380 -38.57 -1.54 -20.86
C LEU A 380 -39.55 -2.55 -21.47
N LYS A 381 -40.35 -2.14 -22.47
CA LYS A 381 -41.26 -3.02 -23.22
C LYS A 381 -40.55 -4.20 -23.88
N LYS A 382 -39.34 -3.97 -24.41
CA LYS A 382 -38.53 -5.04 -25.01
C LYS A 382 -38.02 -6.02 -23.96
N LEU A 383 -37.68 -5.53 -22.77
CA LEU A 383 -37.18 -6.35 -21.66
C LEU A 383 -38.30 -7.20 -21.05
N THR A 384 -39.50 -6.64 -20.84
CA THR A 384 -40.66 -7.37 -20.32
C THR A 384 -41.17 -8.43 -21.31
N GLY A 385 -41.33 -8.08 -22.60
CA GLY A 385 -41.79 -9.02 -23.62
C GLY A 385 -40.85 -10.20 -23.89
N LYS A 386 -39.53 -10.04 -23.65
CA LYS A 386 -38.56 -11.14 -23.72
C LYS A 386 -38.64 -12.09 -22.52
N ALA A 387 -38.94 -11.58 -21.34
CA ALA A 387 -39.08 -12.40 -20.13
C ALA A 387 -40.32 -13.31 -20.22
N ASP A 388 -41.44 -12.77 -20.70
CA ASP A 388 -42.69 -13.52 -20.85
C ASP A 388 -42.61 -14.61 -21.93
N SER A 389 -41.83 -14.39 -23.00
CA SER A 389 -41.61 -15.38 -24.08
C SER A 389 -40.58 -16.47 -23.73
N GLY A 390 -39.67 -16.21 -22.78
CA GLY A 390 -38.72 -17.20 -22.26
C GLY A 390 -39.38 -18.22 -21.32
N LEU A 391 -40.33 -17.78 -20.49
CA LEU A 391 -41.14 -18.66 -19.62
C LEU A 391 -42.05 -19.59 -20.43
N SER A 392 -42.55 -19.13 -21.60
CA SER A 392 -43.37 -19.94 -22.51
C SER A 392 -42.59 -21.05 -23.26
N ARG A 393 -41.26 -21.04 -23.24
CA ARG A 393 -40.40 -22.05 -23.90
C ARG A 393 -39.78 -23.07 -22.94
N ALA A 394 -40.01 -22.93 -21.63
CA ALA A 394 -39.50 -23.81 -20.57
C ALA A 394 -40.57 -24.77 -19.99
N GLN A 395 -41.75 -24.83 -20.62
CA GLN A 395 -42.76 -25.89 -20.47
C GLN A 395 -42.73 -26.77 -21.71
#